data_AF-A0A0E3ZYE9-F1
#
_entry.id   AF-A0A0E3ZYE9-F1
#
_cell.length_a   1.000
_cell.length_b   1.000
_cell.length_c   1.000
_cell.angle_alpha   90.00
_cell.angle_beta   90.00
_cell.angle_gamma   90.00
#
_symmetry.space_group_name_H-M   'P 1'
#
loop_
_entity.id
_entity.type
_entity.pdbx_description
1 polymer ?
#
loop_
_entity_poly.entity_id
_entity_poly.type
_entity_poly.pdbx_seq_one_letter_code
_entity_poly.pdbx_strand_id
1 'polypeptide(L)'
;MERAICKSIEILESLRVSYLDEYPFIGLKPNIRKVTYNDSTHYGLTKCITDFINMSDGIAVSINSTKNYRLFIDYLDRKSRIELGDILAIYKGKMMIIEVKKSNNYAKHIRAEIQFEIKVQKGLYFNAKTFQAFYEWFCEKFK
;
A
#
# COMPACT_ATOMS: atom_id res chain seq x y z
N MET A 1 10.97 -24.19 11.63
CA MET A 1 11.19 -23.66 10.27
C MET A 1 11.23 -22.15 10.42
N GLU A 2 12.41 -21.59 10.71
CA GLU A 2 12.59 -20.14 10.86
C GLU A 2 12.32 -19.47 9.52
N ARG A 3 11.36 -18.53 9.49
CA ARG A 3 11.21 -17.62 8.36
C ARG A 3 12.45 -16.75 8.32
N ALA A 4 13.19 -16.78 7.21
CA ALA A 4 14.18 -15.76 6.92
C ALA A 4 13.48 -14.40 6.98
N ILE A 5 13.83 -13.58 7.98
CA ILE A 5 13.31 -12.22 8.10
C ILE A 5 13.85 -11.45 6.90
N CYS A 6 12.95 -10.83 6.14
CA CYS A 6 13.33 -10.09 4.96
C CYS A 6 13.98 -8.76 5.38
N LYS A 7 15.14 -8.40 4.81
CA LYS A 7 15.91 -7.20 5.19
C LYS A 7 15.08 -5.90 5.23
N SER A 8 14.08 -5.78 4.36
CA SER A 8 13.13 -4.63 4.39
C SER A 8 12.26 -4.60 5.65
N ILE A 9 11.82 -5.75 6.18
CA ILE A 9 11.02 -5.79 7.42
C ILE A 9 11.84 -5.30 8.61
N GLU A 10 13.12 -5.64 8.70
CA GLU A 10 14.02 -5.14 9.76
C GLU A 10 14.18 -3.62 9.67
N ILE A 11 14.25 -3.07 8.45
CA ILE A 11 14.28 -1.62 8.22
C ILE A 11 12.99 -0.97 8.72
N LEU A 12 11.83 -1.56 8.41
CA LEU A 12 10.53 -1.06 8.86
C LEU A 12 10.40 -1.11 10.38
N GLU A 13 10.87 -2.19 11.01
CA GLU A 13 10.88 -2.32 12.47
C GLU A 13 11.79 -1.27 13.11
N SER A 14 12.99 -1.05 12.56
CA SER A 14 13.92 -0.02 13.02
C SER A 14 13.31 1.39 12.87
N LEU A 15 12.69 1.67 11.72
CA LEU A 15 11.99 2.93 11.47
C LEU A 15 10.87 3.16 12.48
N ARG A 16 10.11 2.12 12.81
CA ARG A 16 9.05 2.20 13.82
C ARG A 16 9.60 2.57 15.19
N VAL A 17 10.73 1.99 15.59
CA VAL A 17 11.37 2.31 16.88
C VAL A 17 11.74 3.78 16.90
N SER A 18 12.47 4.27 15.89
CA SER A 18 12.85 5.68 15.79
C SER A 18 11.65 6.62 15.80
N TYR A 19 10.59 6.27 15.06
CA TYR A 19 9.36 7.07 15.01
C TYR A 19 8.66 7.16 16.38
N LEU A 20 8.64 6.07 17.14
CA LEU A 20 8.05 6.07 18.49
C LEU A 20 8.90 6.82 19.51
N ASP A 21 10.22 6.83 19.33
CA ASP A 21 11.13 7.62 20.17
C ASP A 21 10.96 9.13 19.91
N GLU A 22 10.75 9.53 18.66
CA GLU A 22 10.47 10.92 18.26
C GLU A 22 9.07 11.38 18.69
N TYR A 23 8.07 10.50 18.58
CA TYR A 23 6.67 10.77 18.93
C TYR A 23 6.17 9.91 20.10
N PRO A 24 6.73 10.09 21.32
CA PRO A 24 6.50 9.18 22.45
C PRO A 24 5.04 9.16 22.92
N PHE A 25 4.29 10.26 22.73
CA PHE A 25 2.87 10.33 23.07
C PHE A 25 2.01 9.32 22.28
N ILE A 26 2.45 8.96 21.06
CA ILE A 26 1.81 7.89 20.29
C ILE A 26 2.07 6.56 20.98
N GLY A 27 3.30 6.31 21.45
CA GLY A 27 3.70 5.07 22.15
C GLY A 27 3.11 4.85 23.54
N LEU A 28 2.43 5.85 24.13
CA LEU A 28 1.79 5.75 25.44
C LEU A 28 0.44 5.01 25.44
N LYS A 29 -0.19 4.77 24.28
CA LYS A 29 -1.44 3.99 24.29
C LYS A 29 -1.13 2.52 24.59
N PRO A 30 -1.87 1.89 25.53
CA PRO A 30 -1.73 0.46 25.79
C PRO A 30 -1.98 -0.32 24.48
N ASN A 31 -1.14 -1.35 24.21
CA ASN A 31 -1.07 -2.16 22.97
C ASN A 31 -0.27 -1.63 21.75
N ILE A 32 0.46 -0.51 21.82
CA ILE A 32 1.27 -0.05 20.66
C ILE A 32 2.65 -0.73 20.54
N ARG A 33 3.13 -1.34 21.63
CA ARG A 33 4.54 -1.72 21.81
C ARG A 33 4.99 -3.03 21.14
N LYS A 34 4.10 -3.83 20.54
CA LYS A 34 4.51 -5.02 19.75
C LYS A 34 3.65 -5.19 18.50
N VAL A 35 3.91 -4.37 17.49
CA VAL A 35 3.43 -4.66 16.13
C VAL A 35 4.48 -5.56 15.47
N THR A 36 4.13 -6.81 15.23
CA THR A 36 4.94 -7.71 14.39
C THR A 36 4.49 -7.55 12.95
N TYR A 37 5.40 -7.12 12.08
CA TYR A 37 5.10 -6.98 10.65
C TYR A 37 5.08 -8.33 9.96
N ASN A 38 4.12 -8.53 9.06
CA ASN A 38 3.93 -9.79 8.33
C ASN A 38 3.41 -9.51 6.92
N ASP A 39 4.29 -9.46 5.94
CA ASP A 39 3.90 -9.19 4.55
C ASP A 39 3.32 -10.40 3.81
N SER A 40 3.24 -11.56 4.48
CA SER A 40 2.69 -12.78 3.88
C SER A 40 1.17 -12.81 3.82
N THR A 41 0.46 -11.75 4.21
CA THR A 41 -1.01 -11.61 4.10
C THR A 41 -1.33 -10.32 3.36
N HIS A 42 -2.50 -10.23 2.71
CA HIS A 42 -2.90 -8.99 2.04
C HIS A 42 -2.91 -7.82 3.03
N TYR A 43 -3.65 -7.96 4.13
CA TYR A 43 -3.72 -6.95 5.20
C TYR A 43 -2.36 -6.63 5.82
N GLY A 44 -1.51 -7.64 6.02
CA GLY A 44 -0.20 -7.45 6.59
C GLY A 44 0.76 -6.73 5.64
N LEU A 45 0.77 -7.05 4.34
CA LEU A 45 1.52 -6.30 3.32
C LEU A 45 0.99 -4.87 3.18
N THR A 46 -0.33 -4.69 3.15
CA THR A 46 -0.95 -3.35 3.16
C THR A 46 -0.43 -2.55 4.34
N LYS A 47 -0.44 -3.14 5.56
CA LYS A 47 0.04 -2.48 6.77
C LYS A 47 1.54 -2.15 6.71
N CYS A 48 2.38 -3.05 6.22
CA CYS A 48 3.81 -2.77 6.07
C CYS A 48 4.05 -1.54 5.20
N ILE A 49 3.36 -1.45 4.07
CA ILE A 49 3.49 -0.34 3.12
C ILE A 49 2.95 0.96 3.72
N THR A 50 1.76 0.96 4.31
CA THR A 50 1.17 2.17 4.87
C THR A 50 1.99 2.70 6.05
N ASP A 51 2.42 1.82 6.96
CA ASP A 51 3.23 2.23 8.10
C ASP A 51 4.58 2.78 7.61
N PHE A 52 5.25 2.10 6.68
CA PHE A 52 6.52 2.58 6.12
C PHE A 52 6.41 4.01 5.57
N ILE A 53 5.42 4.27 4.72
CA ILE A 53 5.24 5.59 4.10
C ILE A 53 4.89 6.64 5.18
N ASN A 54 3.95 6.33 6.08
CA ASN A 54 3.53 7.27 7.13
C ASN A 54 4.65 7.62 8.12
N MET A 55 5.53 6.65 8.42
CA MET A 55 6.70 6.87 9.29
C MET A 55 7.90 7.46 8.54
N SER A 56 7.80 7.60 7.21
CA SER A 56 8.81 8.23 6.36
C SER A 56 8.34 9.62 5.87
N ASP A 57 7.60 10.38 6.68
CA ASP A 57 7.05 11.71 6.33
C ASP A 57 6.11 11.74 5.11
N GLY A 58 5.58 10.58 4.71
CA GLY A 58 4.54 10.47 3.71
C GLY A 58 3.15 10.39 4.32
N ILE A 59 2.14 10.31 3.44
CA ILE A 59 0.76 9.99 3.81
C ILE A 59 0.36 8.75 3.02
N ALA A 60 -0.11 7.72 3.70
CA ALA A 60 -0.62 6.51 3.08
C ALA A 60 -1.87 6.02 3.79
N VAL A 61 -2.90 5.73 2.99
CA VAL A 61 -4.18 5.21 3.45
C VAL A 61 -4.56 3.97 2.64
N SER A 62 -5.05 2.93 3.32
CA SER A 62 -5.71 1.83 2.62
C SER A 62 -7.06 2.32 2.11
N ILE A 63 -7.34 2.06 0.84
CA ILE A 63 -8.59 2.41 0.19
C ILE A 63 -9.37 1.12 -0.12
N ASN A 64 -10.62 1.07 0.32
CA ASN A 64 -11.55 0.03 -0.12
C ASN A 64 -12.31 0.59 -1.31
N SER A 65 -11.87 0.28 -2.53
CA SER A 65 -12.62 0.58 -3.75
C SER A 65 -13.76 -0.44 -3.90
N THR A 66 -14.76 -0.37 -3.02
CA THR A 66 -15.86 -1.36 -3.00
C THR A 66 -16.69 -1.24 -4.28
N LYS A 67 -16.76 -2.34 -5.04
CA LYS A 67 -17.72 -2.55 -6.14
C LYS A 67 -19.13 -2.64 -5.56
N ASN A 68 -19.97 -1.66 -5.85
CA ASN A 68 -21.40 -1.92 -5.97
C ASN A 68 -21.71 -2.05 -7.47
N TYR A 69 -21.27 -3.15 -8.09
CA TYR A 69 -21.92 -3.63 -9.32
C TYR A 69 -23.13 -4.44 -8.88
N ARG A 70 -24.30 -3.79 -8.78
CA ARG A 70 -25.57 -4.51 -8.72
C ARG A 70 -25.82 -5.06 -10.13
N LEU A 71 -25.51 -6.34 -10.35
CA LEU A 71 -25.98 -7.09 -11.51
C LEU A 71 -27.48 -7.34 -11.35
N PHE A 72 -28.31 -6.32 -11.58
CA PHE A 72 -29.74 -6.51 -11.87
C PHE A 72 -30.23 -5.21 -12.54
N ILE A 73 -30.65 -5.35 -13.81
CA ILE A 73 -31.49 -4.42 -14.58
C ILE A 73 -30.76 -3.22 -15.23
N ASP A 74 -30.47 -3.38 -16.53
CA ASP A 74 -30.65 -2.44 -17.66
C ASP A 74 -30.42 -0.92 -17.56
N TYR A 75 -29.73 -0.41 -16.54
CA TYR A 75 -29.21 0.96 -16.56
C TYR A 75 -27.74 0.96 -16.15
N LEU A 76 -26.86 1.01 -17.17
CA LEU A 76 -25.45 1.32 -17.02
C LEU A 76 -25.32 2.78 -16.56
N ASP A 77 -25.31 2.99 -15.24
CA ASP A 77 -24.95 4.28 -14.68
C ASP A 77 -23.46 4.54 -14.98
N ARG A 78 -23.18 5.59 -15.76
CA ARG A 78 -21.84 5.97 -16.27
C ARG A 78 -20.86 6.42 -15.18
N LYS A 79 -21.16 6.13 -13.91
CA LYS A 79 -20.32 6.42 -12.73
C LYS A 79 -19.89 5.13 -12.01
N SER A 80 -19.65 4.06 -12.76
CA SER A 80 -19.03 2.83 -12.25
C SER A 80 -17.67 3.16 -11.62
N ARG A 81 -17.52 2.86 -10.33
CA ARG A 81 -16.35 3.18 -9.53
C ARG A 81 -15.10 2.49 -10.09
N ILE A 82 -14.09 3.30 -10.32
CA ILE A 82 -12.76 2.95 -10.82
C ILE A 82 -11.99 2.18 -9.73
N GLU A 83 -11.54 0.95 -10.01
CA GLU A 83 -10.63 0.19 -9.12
C GLU A 83 -9.23 0.84 -9.17
N LEU A 84 -9.01 1.88 -8.36
CA LEU A 84 -7.74 2.60 -8.33
C LEU A 84 -6.60 1.69 -7.84
N GLY A 85 -6.77 1.09 -6.66
CA GLY A 85 -5.80 0.20 -6.01
C GLY A 85 -6.22 -0.11 -4.58
N ASP A 86 -5.32 -0.66 -3.78
CA ASP A 86 -5.54 -0.98 -2.37
C ASP A 86 -5.01 0.10 -1.42
N ILE A 87 -4.04 0.89 -1.87
CA ILE A 87 -3.42 1.98 -1.11
C ILE A 87 -3.29 3.22 -2.01
N LEU A 88 -3.72 4.36 -1.48
CA LEU A 88 -3.38 5.68 -1.98
C LEU A 88 -2.31 6.28 -1.07
N ALA A 89 -1.24 6.80 -1.67
CA ALA A 89 -0.19 7.45 -0.92
C ALA A 89 0.35 8.71 -1.61
N ILE A 90 0.91 9.60 -0.81
CA ILE A 90 1.61 10.80 -1.24
C ILE A 90 2.94 10.84 -0.51
N TYR A 91 4.04 10.99 -1.25
CA TYR A 91 5.37 11.15 -0.69
C TYR A 91 6.18 12.12 -1.54
N LYS A 92 6.89 13.07 -0.92
CA LYS A 92 7.66 14.14 -1.60
C LYS A 92 6.87 14.81 -2.75
N GLY A 93 5.58 15.09 -2.53
CA GLY A 93 4.70 15.72 -3.52
C GLY A 93 4.29 14.84 -4.70
N LYS A 94 4.58 13.53 -4.67
CA LYS A 94 4.17 12.57 -5.71
C LYS A 94 3.06 11.67 -5.19
N MET A 95 1.95 11.66 -5.91
CA MET A 95 0.87 10.71 -5.68
C MET A 95 1.25 9.34 -6.24
N MET A 96 0.98 8.30 -5.46
CA MET A 96 1.14 6.92 -5.87
C MET A 96 -0.08 6.08 -5.50
N ILE A 97 -0.38 5.13 -6.36
CA ILE A 97 -1.38 4.09 -6.13
C ILE A 97 -0.67 2.74 -6.08
N ILE A 98 -0.98 1.94 -5.06
CA ILE A 98 -0.34 0.65 -4.85
C ILE A 98 -1.43 -0.42 -4.77
N GLU A 99 -1.26 -1.45 -5.59
CA GLU A 99 -2.09 -2.65 -5.64
C GLU A 99 -1.35 -3.82 -4.99
N VAL A 100 -1.96 -4.48 -4.02
CA VAL A 100 -1.40 -5.59 -3.26
C VAL A 100 -1.85 -6.91 -3.89
N LYS A 101 -0.94 -7.60 -4.59
CA LYS A 101 -1.23 -8.84 -5.31
C LYS A 101 -0.68 -10.07 -4.60
N LYS A 102 -1.58 -11.02 -4.31
CA LYS A 102 -1.23 -12.29 -3.66
C LYS A 102 -1.35 -13.54 -4.53
N SER A 103 -2.25 -13.55 -5.51
CA SER A 103 -2.44 -14.69 -6.43
C SER A 103 -2.95 -14.21 -7.78
N ASN A 104 -2.54 -14.91 -8.84
CA ASN A 104 -2.53 -14.44 -10.24
C ASN A 104 -3.91 -14.35 -10.94
N ASN A 105 -5.00 -14.21 -10.20
CA ASN A 105 -6.35 -14.20 -10.77
C ASN A 105 -7.11 -12.96 -10.31
N TYR A 106 -7.01 -11.85 -11.05
CA TYR A 106 -8.12 -10.89 -11.12
C TYR A 106 -8.02 -9.90 -12.31
N ALA A 107 -9.19 -9.55 -12.84
CA ALA A 107 -9.53 -8.78 -14.04
C ALA A 107 -8.43 -7.83 -14.61
N LYS A 108 -7.86 -8.25 -15.75
CA LYS A 108 -6.68 -7.63 -16.38
C LYS A 108 -6.97 -6.30 -17.09
N HIS A 109 -8.20 -6.10 -17.58
CA HIS A 109 -8.50 -5.01 -18.51
C HIS A 109 -8.80 -3.66 -17.84
N ILE A 110 -9.75 -3.59 -16.89
CA ILE A 110 -10.13 -2.33 -16.22
C ILE A 110 -8.93 -1.71 -15.47
N ARG A 111 -8.14 -2.55 -14.80
CA ARG A 111 -6.94 -2.08 -14.07
C ARG A 111 -5.83 -1.60 -15.01
N ALA A 112 -5.76 -2.12 -16.24
CA ALA A 112 -4.75 -1.69 -17.20
C ALA A 112 -5.01 -0.26 -17.70
N GLU A 113 -6.28 0.11 -17.90
CA GLU A 113 -6.67 1.46 -18.31
C GLU A 113 -6.33 2.49 -17.23
N ILE A 114 -6.69 2.21 -15.98
CA ILE A 114 -6.40 3.08 -14.83
C ILE A 114 -4.89 3.24 -14.62
N GLN A 115 -4.16 2.13 -14.73
CA GLN A 115 -2.69 2.16 -14.67
C GLN A 115 -2.10 3.03 -15.77
N PHE A 116 -2.67 2.98 -16.97
CA PHE A 116 -2.25 3.82 -18.09
C PHE A 116 -2.57 5.29 -17.80
N GLU A 117 -3.79 5.63 -17.39
CA GLU A 117 -4.21 6.99 -17.07
C GLU A 117 -3.33 7.63 -15.98
N ILE A 118 -3.10 6.92 -14.87
CA ILE A 118 -2.24 7.39 -13.77
C ILE A 118 -0.84 7.69 -14.29
N LYS A 119 -0.28 6.81 -15.11
CA LYS A 119 1.07 6.99 -15.69
C LYS A 119 1.13 8.16 -16.65
N VAL A 120 0.12 8.35 -17.50
CA VAL A 120 0.02 9.51 -18.41
C VAL A 120 0.00 10.81 -17.61
N GLN A 121 -0.66 10.83 -16.45
CA GLN A 121 -0.69 11.98 -15.54
C GLN A 121 0.57 12.10 -14.65
N LYS A 122 1.64 11.35 -14.94
CA LYS A 122 2.90 11.30 -14.15
C LYS A 122 2.71 10.84 -12.70
N GLY A 123 1.60 10.19 -12.39
CA GLY A 123 1.39 9.50 -11.13
C GLY A 123 2.18 8.19 -11.09
N LEU A 124 2.47 7.72 -9.89
CA LEU A 124 3.17 6.45 -9.68
C LEU A 124 2.15 5.33 -9.48
N TYR A 125 2.42 4.17 -10.07
CA TYR A 125 1.60 2.97 -9.86
C TYR A 125 2.52 1.77 -9.62
N PHE A 126 2.26 1.01 -8.56
CA PHE A 126 3.05 -0.17 -8.22
C PHE A 126 2.17 -1.38 -7.87
N ASN A 127 2.56 -2.56 -8.34
CA ASN A 127 1.94 -3.83 -7.96
C ASN A 127 2.83 -4.51 -6.91
N ALA A 128 2.49 -4.37 -5.63
CA ALA A 128 3.24 -4.96 -4.54
C ALA A 128 2.90 -6.45 -4.34
N LYS A 129 3.91 -7.32 -4.41
CA LYS A 129 3.80 -8.76 -4.09
C LYS A 129 4.41 -9.12 -2.74
N THR A 130 5.43 -8.38 -2.33
CA THR A 130 6.15 -8.48 -1.05
C THR A 130 6.52 -7.08 -0.60
N PHE A 131 6.84 -6.93 0.68
CA PHE A 131 7.29 -5.63 1.20
C PHE A 131 8.66 -5.25 0.63
N GLN A 132 9.54 -6.24 0.44
CA GLN A 132 10.86 -6.04 -0.19
C GLN A 132 10.77 -5.42 -1.58
N ALA A 133 9.93 -5.99 -2.45
CA ALA A 133 9.79 -5.49 -3.82
C ALA A 133 9.23 -4.05 -3.84
N PHE A 134 8.32 -3.75 -2.91
CA PHE A 134 7.83 -2.38 -2.73
C PHE A 134 8.95 -1.44 -2.26
N TYR A 135 9.71 -1.83 -1.24
CA TYR A 135 10.80 -1.02 -0.69
C TYR A 135 11.85 -0.68 -1.74
N GLU A 136 12.30 -1.67 -2.53
CA GLU A 136 13.27 -1.47 -3.60
C GLU A 136 12.77 -0.49 -4.66
N TRP A 137 11.53 -0.68 -5.12
CA TRP A 137 10.88 0.22 -6.08
C TRP A 137 10.75 1.64 -5.51
N PHE A 138 10.35 1.77 -4.25
CA PHE A 138 10.20 3.06 -3.58
C PHE A 138 11.54 3.79 -3.51
N CYS A 139 12.59 3.11 -3.04
CA CYS A 139 13.94 3.66 -3.02
C CYS A 139 14.42 4.06 -4.42
N GLU A 140 14.11 3.29 -5.46
CA GLU A 140 14.44 3.65 -6.85
C GLU A 140 13.74 4.94 -7.31
N LYS A 141 12.46 5.12 -6.98
CA LYS A 141 11.67 6.30 -7.42
C LYS A 141 11.99 7.58 -6.67
N PHE A 142 12.53 7.47 -5.46
CA PHE A 142 12.76 8.61 -4.57
C PHE A 142 14.21 8.76 -4.13
N LYS A 143 15.16 8.24 -4.92
CA LYS A 143 16.59 8.55 -4.79
C LYS A 143 16.83 10.05 -4.76
#